data_AF-A0A7Y5BJG8-F1
#
_entry.id   AF-A0A7Y5BJG8-F1
#
_cell.length_a   1.000
_cell.length_b   1.000
_cell.length_c   1.000
_cell.angle_alpha   90.00
_cell.angle_beta   90.00
_cell.angle_gamma   90.00
#
_symmetry.space_group_name_H-M   'P 1'
#
loop_
_entity.id
_entity.type
_entity.pdbx_description
1 polymer ?
#
loop_
_entity_poly.entity_id
_entity_poly.type
_entity_poly.pdbx_seq_one_letter_code
_entity_poly.pdbx_strand_id
1 'polypeptide(L)'
;MRFNLVNIAFLFLTFLPIQFFSEDNSDHLKSNVRNLRSNLKSMGYTIGQERLYAGITNGGRVIFTARIKTSTLPDFIAFGATHDGSVNEFLFTVYEADDKDRIIRKIVSKKVDSEILVELKKENIKNYHLEIEILDNTRDPSIVEVLYGVIYSFSKDIPANKKSEEKPSLINRPASDSEKSGYFQWGKISF
;
A
#
# COMPACT_ATOMS: atom_id res chain seq x y z
N MET A 1 -33.03 -10.29 -50.29
CA MET A 1 -31.79 -10.48 -49.50
C MET A 1 -30.59 -9.99 -50.31
N ARG A 2 -30.11 -8.78 -50.02
CA ARG A 2 -28.79 -8.28 -50.44
C ARG A 2 -28.30 -7.35 -49.33
N PHE A 3 -27.33 -7.81 -48.55
CA PHE A 3 -26.61 -6.99 -47.57
C PHE A 3 -25.55 -6.20 -48.34
N ASN A 4 -25.64 -4.86 -48.31
CA ASN A 4 -24.58 -4.00 -48.84
C ASN A 4 -23.61 -3.65 -47.72
N LEU A 5 -22.34 -3.99 -47.99
CA LEU A 5 -21.14 -3.65 -47.24
C LEU A 5 -20.96 -2.13 -47.19
N VAL A 6 -21.37 -1.49 -46.09
CA VAL A 6 -20.81 -0.20 -45.68
C VAL A 6 -20.78 -0.23 -44.16
N ASN A 7 -19.64 -0.60 -43.56
CA ASN A 7 -19.24 -0.30 -42.17
C ASN A 7 -18.17 -1.30 -41.68
N ILE A 8 -16.98 -1.34 -42.31
CA ILE A 8 -15.80 -1.93 -41.67
C ILE A 8 -14.57 -1.11 -42.10
N ALA A 9 -14.51 0.15 -41.68
CA ALA A 9 -13.30 0.97 -41.84
C ALA A 9 -13.13 2.01 -40.72
N PHE A 10 -13.77 1.83 -39.56
CA PHE A 10 -13.74 2.83 -38.49
C PHE A 10 -13.55 2.26 -37.08
N LEU A 11 -12.81 1.16 -36.95
CA LEU A 11 -12.65 0.47 -35.65
C LEU A 11 -11.24 -0.07 -35.43
N PHE A 12 -10.22 0.69 -35.84
CA PHE A 12 -8.81 0.34 -35.60
C PHE A 12 -7.91 1.54 -35.28
N LEU A 13 -8.43 2.61 -34.66
CA LEU A 13 -7.62 3.81 -34.40
C LEU A 13 -7.63 4.36 -32.96
N THR A 14 -8.01 3.60 -31.93
CA THR A 14 -7.93 4.08 -30.53
C THR A 14 -7.40 3.07 -29.52
N PHE A 15 -6.57 2.13 -29.95
CA PHE A 15 -5.68 1.39 -29.05
C PHE A 15 -4.24 1.67 -29.43
N LEU A 16 -3.84 2.95 -29.31
CA LEU A 16 -2.45 3.23 -28.99
C LEU A 16 -2.26 2.81 -27.53
N PRO A 17 -1.45 1.79 -27.22
CA PRO A 17 -1.03 1.61 -25.86
C PRO A 17 -0.21 2.85 -25.52
N ILE A 18 -0.64 3.57 -24.49
CA ILE A 18 0.12 4.64 -23.86
C ILE A 18 1.39 3.98 -23.27
N GLN A 19 2.40 3.75 -24.09
CA GLN A 19 3.72 3.25 -23.69
C GLN A 19 4.75 4.38 -23.62
N PHE A 20 4.31 5.59 -23.26
CA PHE A 20 5.18 6.73 -23.03
C PHE A 20 5.04 7.27 -21.60
N PHE A 21 4.98 6.38 -20.60
CA PHE A 21 5.28 6.79 -19.22
C PHE A 21 6.71 6.40 -18.89
N SER A 22 7.52 7.44 -18.77
CA SER A 22 8.97 7.45 -18.85
C SER A 22 9.67 6.60 -17.80
N GLU A 23 10.68 5.87 -18.26
CA GLU A 23 11.59 5.03 -17.49
C GLU A 23 12.19 5.77 -16.26
N ASP A 24 12.49 7.06 -16.40
CA ASP A 24 13.01 7.96 -15.34
C ASP A 24 12.06 8.13 -14.14
N ASN A 25 10.74 8.14 -14.36
CA ASN A 25 9.77 8.37 -13.27
C ASN A 25 9.59 7.12 -12.41
N SER A 26 9.81 5.95 -13.01
CA SER A 26 9.84 4.70 -12.28
C SER A 26 10.95 4.71 -11.24
N ASP A 27 12.06 5.43 -11.49
CA ASP A 27 13.20 5.46 -10.60
C ASP A 27 13.01 6.43 -9.43
N HIS A 28 12.38 7.59 -9.65
CA HIS A 28 11.96 8.47 -8.57
C HIS A 28 10.98 7.78 -7.61
N LEU A 29 9.92 7.17 -8.15
CA LEU A 29 8.96 6.43 -7.32
C LEU A 29 9.63 5.27 -6.58
N LYS A 30 10.46 4.46 -7.27
CA LYS A 30 11.21 3.36 -6.63
C LYS A 30 12.11 3.86 -5.50
N SER A 31 12.80 4.98 -5.70
CA SER A 31 13.67 5.60 -4.70
C SER A 31 12.87 6.04 -3.47
N ASN A 32 11.78 6.77 -3.68
CA ASN A 32 10.92 7.25 -2.60
C ASN A 32 10.28 6.09 -1.82
N VAL A 33 9.79 5.07 -2.51
CA VAL A 33 9.25 3.84 -1.90
C VAL A 33 10.33 3.10 -1.10
N ARG A 34 11.58 3.06 -1.60
CA ARG A 34 12.71 2.47 -0.86
C ARG A 34 13.00 3.25 0.42
N ASN A 35 12.98 4.57 0.37
CA ASN A 35 13.19 5.43 1.55
C ASN A 35 12.08 5.22 2.57
N LEU A 36 10.82 5.31 2.15
CA LEU A 36 9.66 5.07 3.02
C LEU A 36 9.70 3.68 3.66
N ARG A 37 10.06 2.65 2.89
CA ARG A 37 10.24 1.28 3.38
C ARG A 37 11.40 1.18 4.37
N SER A 38 12.50 1.88 4.14
CA SER A 38 13.64 1.95 5.06
C SER A 38 13.24 2.60 6.39
N ASN A 39 12.49 3.71 6.32
CA ASN A 39 11.99 4.43 7.50
C ASN A 39 11.10 3.53 8.35
N LEU A 40 10.09 2.89 7.74
CA LEU A 40 9.23 1.91 8.42
C LEU A 40 10.03 0.77 9.08
N LYS A 41 11.02 0.19 8.38
CA LYS A 41 11.88 -0.86 8.96
C LYS A 41 12.70 -0.36 10.14
N SER A 42 13.26 0.86 10.03
CA SER A 42 14.08 1.46 11.10
C SER A 42 13.28 1.71 12.38
N MET A 43 11.97 1.94 12.25
CA MET A 43 11.04 2.07 13.37
C MET A 43 10.52 0.73 13.92
N GLY A 44 10.95 -0.41 13.34
CA GLY A 44 10.60 -1.74 13.79
C GLY A 44 9.32 -2.33 13.19
N TYR A 45 8.73 -1.69 12.17
CA TYR A 45 7.53 -2.22 11.52
C TYR A 45 7.84 -3.43 10.65
N THR A 46 6.96 -4.43 10.73
CA THR A 46 6.86 -5.48 9.70
C THR A 46 5.99 -4.96 8.57
N ILE A 47 6.59 -4.76 7.40
CA ILE A 47 5.94 -4.11 6.25
C ILE A 47 5.25 -5.16 5.39
N GLY A 48 4.04 -4.85 4.91
CA GLY A 48 3.34 -5.66 3.92
C GLY A 48 4.16 -5.81 2.63
N GLN A 49 4.10 -6.98 2.01
CA GLN A 49 4.81 -7.22 0.75
C GLN A 49 4.07 -6.65 -0.47
N GLU A 50 2.77 -6.39 -0.33
CA GLU A 50 1.92 -5.87 -1.39
C GLU A 50 2.27 -4.42 -1.72
N ARG A 51 2.31 -4.12 -3.03
CA ARG A 51 2.49 -2.76 -3.54
C ARG A 51 1.13 -2.18 -3.87
N LEU A 52 0.78 -1.06 -3.27
CA LEU A 52 -0.49 -0.37 -3.48
C LEU A 52 -0.19 0.93 -4.20
N TYR A 53 -0.42 1.01 -5.51
CA TYR A 53 -0.13 2.21 -6.29
C TYR A 53 -1.28 2.54 -7.25
N ALA A 54 -1.41 3.82 -7.59
CA ALA A 54 -2.41 4.32 -8.53
C ALA A 54 -1.90 5.57 -9.25
N GLY A 55 -2.38 5.77 -10.49
CA GLY A 55 -2.31 7.07 -11.15
C GLY A 55 -3.53 7.91 -10.78
N ILE A 56 -3.32 9.16 -10.38
CA ILE A 56 -4.38 10.09 -9.97
C ILE A 56 -4.24 11.36 -10.81
N THR A 57 -5.35 11.82 -11.38
CA THR A 57 -5.41 13.06 -12.15
C THR A 57 -5.43 14.27 -11.24
N ASN A 58 -5.17 15.46 -11.77
CA ASN A 58 -5.24 16.69 -10.96
C ASN A 58 -6.66 16.90 -10.38
N GLY A 59 -6.76 17.24 -9.08
CA GLY A 59 -8.03 17.31 -8.35
C GLY A 59 -8.74 15.97 -8.16
N GLY A 60 -8.12 14.88 -8.60
CA GLY A 60 -8.63 13.52 -8.45
C GLY A 60 -8.26 12.91 -7.10
N ARG A 61 -8.90 11.78 -6.79
CA ARG A 61 -8.61 11.02 -5.57
C ARG A 61 -8.70 9.51 -5.81
N VAL A 62 -8.02 8.76 -4.95
CA VAL A 62 -8.09 7.30 -4.90
C VAL A 62 -8.23 6.83 -3.45
N ILE A 63 -8.90 5.70 -3.25
CA ILE A 63 -9.02 5.05 -1.95
C ILE A 63 -8.39 3.66 -2.03
N PHE A 64 -7.45 3.38 -1.12
CA PHE A 64 -6.90 2.06 -0.89
C PHE A 64 -7.51 1.45 0.38
N THR A 65 -7.82 0.16 0.36
CA THR A 65 -8.36 -0.52 1.54
C THR A 65 -7.32 -1.43 2.17
N ALA A 66 -7.16 -1.33 3.50
CA ALA A 66 -6.31 -2.21 4.29
C ALA A 66 -7.17 -2.96 5.32
N ARG A 67 -7.12 -4.30 5.29
CA ARG A 67 -7.81 -5.20 6.23
C ARG A 67 -6.76 -5.91 7.06
N ILE A 68 -7.00 -6.04 8.36
CA ILE A 68 -6.19 -6.87 9.26
C ILE A 68 -6.92 -8.21 9.41
N LYS A 69 -6.38 -9.26 8.78
CA LYS A 69 -6.98 -10.60 8.80
C LYS A 69 -6.50 -11.48 9.96
N THR A 70 -5.70 -10.95 10.89
CA THR A 70 -5.16 -11.71 12.02
C THR A 70 -6.12 -11.73 13.20
N SER A 71 -6.15 -12.84 13.95
CA SER A 71 -6.93 -12.94 15.20
C SER A 71 -6.43 -11.98 16.29
N THR A 72 -5.13 -11.68 16.25
CA THR A 72 -4.47 -10.73 17.13
C THR A 72 -4.33 -9.40 16.39
N LEU A 73 -4.84 -8.31 16.96
CA LEU A 73 -4.63 -6.98 16.40
C LEU A 73 -3.21 -6.48 16.72
N PRO A 74 -2.55 -5.80 15.77
CA PRO A 74 -1.25 -5.18 16.01
C PRO A 74 -1.37 -4.07 17.05
N ASP A 75 -0.28 -3.81 17.76
CA ASP A 75 -0.23 -2.75 18.76
C ASP A 75 -0.01 -1.37 18.14
N PHE A 76 0.64 -1.34 16.98
CA PHE A 76 0.77 -0.14 16.16
C PHE A 76 0.64 -0.50 14.69
N ILE A 77 0.03 0.41 13.94
CA ILE A 77 -0.06 0.36 12.48
C ILE A 77 0.49 1.66 11.95
N ALA A 78 1.37 1.58 10.96
CA ALA A 78 1.82 2.74 10.22
C ALA A 78 1.33 2.66 8.78
N PHE A 79 0.81 3.78 8.28
CA PHE A 79 0.49 3.99 6.88
C PHE A 79 1.43 5.06 6.33
N GLY A 80 2.07 4.76 5.21
CA GLY A 80 2.91 5.71 4.51
C GLY A 80 2.45 5.89 3.08
N ALA A 81 2.57 7.10 2.55
CA ALA A 81 2.31 7.40 1.15
C ALA A 81 3.42 8.25 0.55
N THR A 82 3.72 8.01 -0.71
CA THR A 82 4.70 8.75 -1.50
C THR A 82 4.30 8.77 -2.98
N HIS A 83 5.06 9.49 -3.81
CA HIS A 83 4.75 9.69 -5.22
C HIS A 83 6.00 9.70 -6.10
N ASP A 84 5.80 9.72 -7.41
CA ASP A 84 6.82 9.72 -8.47
C ASP A 84 7.57 11.05 -8.67
N GLY A 85 7.43 11.99 -7.73
CA GLY A 85 7.99 13.34 -7.82
C GLY A 85 7.16 14.35 -8.64
N SER A 86 6.01 13.95 -9.21
CA SER A 86 5.15 14.88 -9.97
C SER A 86 4.17 15.69 -9.13
N VAL A 87 3.89 15.25 -7.91
CA VAL A 87 2.95 15.88 -6.97
C VAL A 87 3.66 16.99 -6.21
N ASN A 88 3.07 18.18 -6.18
CA ASN A 88 3.53 19.27 -5.32
C ASN A 88 2.82 19.21 -3.97
N GLU A 89 1.56 18.78 -3.98
CA GLU A 89 0.70 18.81 -2.80
C GLU A 89 -0.41 17.75 -2.89
N PHE A 90 -0.59 16.97 -1.82
CA PHE A 90 -1.70 16.03 -1.70
C PHE A 90 -2.27 15.99 -0.28
N LEU A 91 -3.54 15.58 -0.20
CA LEU A 91 -4.22 15.30 1.06
C LEU A 91 -4.23 13.79 1.28
N PHE A 92 -3.65 13.35 2.39
CA PHE A 92 -3.71 11.96 2.86
C PHE A 92 -4.71 11.85 4.01
N THR A 93 -5.71 11.01 3.85
CA THR A 93 -6.76 10.80 4.86
C THR A 93 -6.91 9.33 5.19
N VAL A 94 -6.93 9.01 6.48
CA VAL A 94 -7.19 7.65 6.98
C VAL A 94 -8.57 7.61 7.63
N TYR A 95 -9.36 6.64 7.23
CA TYR A 95 -10.69 6.36 7.79
C TYR A 95 -10.73 4.97 8.42
N GLU A 96 -11.56 4.82 9.45
CA GLU A 96 -12.06 3.52 9.90
C GLU A 96 -13.18 3.07 8.97
N ALA A 97 -13.18 1.79 8.58
CA ALA A 97 -14.23 1.19 7.77
C ALA A 97 -14.89 -0.01 8.48
N ASP A 98 -16.16 -0.25 8.17
CA ASP A 98 -16.86 -1.47 8.58
C ASP A 98 -16.51 -2.66 7.66
N ASP A 99 -17.04 -3.85 7.97
CA ASP A 99 -16.82 -5.06 7.16
C ASP A 99 -17.48 -5.02 5.77
N LYS A 100 -18.29 -3.99 5.49
CA LYS A 100 -18.94 -3.71 4.20
C LYS A 100 -18.26 -2.56 3.46
N ASP A 101 -17.04 -2.20 3.85
CA ASP A 101 -16.24 -1.10 3.30
C ASP A 101 -16.88 0.28 3.42
N ARG A 102 -17.79 0.48 4.37
CA ARG A 102 -18.40 1.80 4.63
C ARG A 102 -17.52 2.57 5.60
N ILE A 103 -17.26 3.84 5.29
CA ILE A 103 -16.55 4.75 6.18
C ILE A 103 -17.38 4.94 7.45
N ILE A 104 -16.79 4.64 8.60
CA ILE A 104 -17.37 4.85 9.92
C ILE A 104 -17.00 6.25 10.43
N ARG A 105 -15.68 6.54 10.48
CA ARG A 105 -15.14 7.82 10.92
C ARG A 105 -13.81 8.14 10.28
N LYS A 106 -13.47 9.42 10.23
CA LYS A 106 -12.14 9.92 9.88
C LYS A 106 -11.22 9.82 11.10
N ILE A 107 -10.06 9.20 10.93
CA ILE A 107 -9.05 9.04 11.99
C ILE A 107 -8.06 10.21 11.92
N VAL A 108 -7.48 10.45 10.74
CA VAL A 108 -6.53 11.54 10.51
C VAL A 108 -6.65 12.05 9.09
N SER A 109 -6.35 13.33 8.89
CA SER A 109 -6.21 13.94 7.57
C SER A 109 -5.05 14.94 7.62
N LYS A 110 -4.13 14.82 6.68
CA LYS A 110 -2.92 15.64 6.62
C LYS A 110 -2.62 16.02 5.19
N LYS A 111 -2.39 17.32 5.02
CA LYS A 111 -1.92 17.93 3.79
C LYS A 111 -0.39 17.89 3.77
N VAL A 112 0.21 17.40 2.70
CA VAL A 112 1.66 17.13 2.61
C VAL A 112 2.18 17.34 1.19
N ASP A 113 3.46 17.68 1.10
CA ASP A 113 4.09 18.09 -0.17
C ASP A 113 4.98 16.99 -0.78
N SER A 114 5.27 15.91 -0.04
CA SER A 114 6.21 14.88 -0.49
C SER A 114 5.89 13.47 0.02
N GLU A 115 6.41 13.09 1.19
CA GLU A 115 6.10 11.81 1.81
C GLU A 115 5.37 12.03 3.13
N ILE A 116 4.55 11.05 3.49
CA ILE A 116 3.87 11.03 4.78
C ILE A 116 3.99 9.67 5.42
N LEU A 117 4.15 9.69 6.73
CA LEU A 117 4.02 8.54 7.60
C LEU A 117 3.05 8.87 8.74
N VAL A 118 2.01 8.06 8.89
CA VAL A 118 1.02 8.15 9.97
C VAL A 118 1.11 6.88 10.78
N GLU A 119 1.45 7.02 12.05
CA GLU A 119 1.36 5.94 13.04
C GLU A 119 0.04 6.05 13.81
N LEU A 120 -0.66 4.93 13.91
CA LEU A 120 -1.85 4.75 14.71
C LEU A 120 -1.58 3.70 15.79
N LYS A 121 -1.88 4.06 17.03
CA LYS A 121 -1.86 3.13 18.16
C LYS A 121 -3.02 2.15 18.01
N LYS A 122 -2.87 0.99 18.65
CA LYS A 122 -3.91 -0.05 18.80
C LYS A 122 -5.28 0.55 19.11
N GLU A 123 -6.14 0.52 18.11
CA GLU A 123 -7.57 0.63 18.25
C GLU A 123 -8.19 -0.71 17.80
N ASN A 124 -9.40 -1.05 18.27
CA ASN A 124 -10.11 -2.27 17.84
C ASN A 124 -10.63 -2.16 16.39
N ILE A 125 -9.81 -1.64 15.48
CA ILE A 125 -10.12 -1.38 14.08
C ILE A 125 -9.45 -2.45 13.23
N LYS A 126 -10.25 -3.11 12.39
CA LYS A 126 -9.79 -4.14 11.46
C LYS A 126 -9.67 -3.64 10.04
N ASN A 127 -10.46 -2.64 9.65
CA ASN A 127 -10.54 -2.18 8.27
C ASN A 127 -10.26 -0.68 8.22
N TYR A 128 -9.37 -0.30 7.31
CA TYR A 128 -8.98 1.08 7.07
C TYR A 128 -9.17 1.42 5.59
N HIS A 129 -9.61 2.65 5.34
CA HIS A 129 -9.54 3.26 4.01
C HIS A 129 -8.52 4.38 4.04
N LEU A 130 -7.62 4.37 3.05
CA LEU A 130 -6.55 5.33 2.86
C LEU A 130 -6.87 6.11 1.59
N GLU A 131 -7.31 7.35 1.75
CA GLU A 131 -7.62 8.26 0.66
C GLU A 131 -6.42 9.16 0.36
N ILE A 132 -6.08 9.27 -0.92
CA ILE A 132 -5.12 10.25 -1.43
C ILE A 132 -5.87 11.11 -2.44
N GLU A 133 -5.87 12.42 -2.21
CA GLU A 133 -6.39 13.43 -3.14
C GLU A 133 -5.23 14.32 -3.61
N ILE A 134 -5.07 14.45 -4.92
CA ILE A 134 -4.04 15.33 -5.51
C ILE A 134 -4.60 16.75 -5.55
N LEU A 135 -3.95 17.64 -4.79
CA LEU A 135 -4.34 19.04 -4.71
C LEU A 135 -3.61 19.90 -5.75
N ASP A 136 -2.34 19.56 -6.01
CA ASP A 136 -1.52 20.21 -7.04
C ASP A 136 -0.45 19.26 -7.58
N ASN A 137 -0.24 19.27 -8.91
CA ASN A 137 0.75 18.47 -9.58
C ASN A 137 1.33 19.17 -10.83
N THR A 138 2.58 18.83 -11.13
CA THR A 138 3.28 19.31 -12.34
C THR A 138 3.01 18.44 -13.56
N ARG A 139 2.47 17.23 -13.35
CA ARG A 139 2.20 16.26 -14.41
C ARG A 139 0.97 15.41 -14.07
N ASP A 140 0.14 15.19 -15.08
CA ASP A 140 -1.08 14.40 -14.98
C ASP A 140 -1.01 13.17 -15.91
N PRO A 141 -1.29 11.94 -15.42
CA PRO A 141 -1.57 11.57 -14.03
C PRO A 141 -0.30 11.48 -13.18
N SER A 142 -0.42 11.82 -11.90
CA SER A 142 0.61 11.57 -10.89
C SER A 142 0.52 10.14 -10.37
N ILE A 143 1.67 9.46 -10.23
CA ILE A 143 1.68 8.12 -9.66
C ILE A 143 1.99 8.20 -8.16
N VAL A 144 1.11 7.62 -7.34
CA VAL A 144 1.29 7.49 -5.89
C VAL A 144 1.43 6.02 -5.49
N GLU A 145 2.19 5.75 -4.44
CA GLU A 145 2.30 4.43 -3.81
C GLU A 145 2.14 4.54 -2.29
N VAL A 146 1.38 3.60 -1.74
CA VAL A 146 1.08 3.46 -0.32
C VAL A 146 1.74 2.20 0.22
N LEU A 147 2.37 2.33 1.38
CA LEU A 147 2.90 1.24 2.18
C LEU A 147 2.17 1.18 3.51
N TYR A 148 2.06 -0.02 4.07
CA TYR A 148 1.64 -0.18 5.46
C TYR A 148 2.59 -1.11 6.20
N GLY A 149 2.74 -0.85 7.50
CA GLY A 149 3.53 -1.66 8.40
C GLY A 149 2.80 -1.88 9.71
N VAL A 150 3.10 -3.00 10.38
CA VAL A 150 2.50 -3.36 11.67
C VAL A 150 3.57 -3.73 12.69
N ILE A 151 3.32 -3.39 13.97
CA ILE A 151 4.11 -3.86 15.12
C ILE A 151 3.21 -4.70 16.01
N TYR A 152 3.66 -5.92 16.29
CA TYR A 152 3.09 -6.78 17.33
C TYR A 152 4.08 -6.83 18.49
N SER A 153 3.73 -6.26 19.64
CA SER A 153 4.46 -6.49 20.87
C SER A 153 4.12 -7.89 21.37
N PHE A 154 4.97 -8.86 21.03
CA PHE A 154 5.00 -10.09 21.78
C PHE A 154 5.46 -9.72 23.19
N SER A 155 4.64 -9.95 24.22
CA SER A 155 5.10 -9.90 25.61
C SER A 155 6.26 -10.89 25.73
N LYS A 156 7.49 -10.37 25.71
CA LYS A 156 8.69 -11.14 26.03
C LYS A 156 8.71 -11.34 27.53
N ASP A 157 7.90 -12.28 28.02
CA ASP A 157 8.27 -13.03 29.21
C ASP A 157 9.42 -13.97 28.80
N ILE A 158 10.62 -13.40 28.66
CA ILE A 158 11.86 -14.18 28.63
C ILE A 158 12.33 -14.22 30.09
N PRO A 159 12.17 -15.35 30.80
CA PRO A 159 12.76 -15.48 32.13
C PRO A 159 14.28 -15.34 31.99
N ALA A 160 14.84 -14.45 32.80
CA ALA A 160 16.28 -14.28 32.91
C ALA A 160 16.94 -15.60 33.35
N ASN A 161 17.72 -16.25 32.47
CA ASN A 161 18.78 -17.15 32.96
C ASN A 161 19.95 -17.34 31.97
N LYS A 162 21.07 -16.70 32.34
CA LYS A 162 22.50 -17.09 32.24
C LYS A 162 23.03 -17.92 31.04
N LYS A 163 23.94 -17.24 30.32
CA LYS A 163 25.34 -17.62 29.94
C LYS A 163 25.64 -18.89 29.09
N SER A 164 26.35 -18.58 27.99
CA SER A 164 27.57 -19.19 27.40
C SER A 164 27.50 -20.45 26.53
N GLU A 165 28.10 -20.29 25.32
CA GLU A 165 28.88 -21.23 24.48
C GLU A 165 28.19 -22.55 24.08
N GLU A 166 28.19 -23.08 22.85
CA GLU A 166 29.19 -23.15 21.78
C GLU A 166 28.45 -23.72 20.52
N LYS A 167 28.91 -23.45 19.29
CA LYS A 167 28.46 -24.11 18.02
C LYS A 167 29.30 -25.39 17.81
N PRO A 168 29.11 -26.27 16.78
CA PRO A 168 28.03 -26.44 15.77
C PRO A 168 27.66 -27.93 15.44
N SER A 169 26.53 -28.19 14.75
CA SER A 169 26.43 -29.29 13.75
C SER A 169 25.11 -29.31 12.97
N LEU A 170 25.22 -29.51 11.64
CA LEU A 170 24.16 -29.86 10.68
C LEU A 170 23.73 -31.32 10.84
N ILE A 171 22.43 -31.64 10.65
CA ILE A 171 21.87 -32.89 10.08
C ILE A 171 20.41 -32.65 9.65
N ASN A 172 19.99 -33.33 8.57
CA ASN A 172 18.81 -33.13 7.72
C ASN A 172 17.48 -33.80 8.18
N ARG A 173 16.35 -33.10 7.87
CA ARG A 173 14.98 -33.56 7.43
C ARG A 173 14.05 -34.34 8.39
N PRO A 174 12.69 -34.42 8.15
CA PRO A 174 11.84 -33.91 7.06
C PRO A 174 10.54 -33.12 7.47
N ALA A 175 9.74 -32.79 6.44
CA ALA A 175 8.50 -31.98 6.35
C ALA A 175 7.37 -32.18 7.38
N SER A 176 6.66 -31.11 7.75
CA SER A 176 5.30 -30.78 7.26
C SER A 176 4.72 -29.52 7.93
N ASP A 177 3.76 -28.91 7.22
CA ASP A 177 2.64 -28.11 7.71
C ASP A 177 2.79 -26.61 8.05
N SER A 178 2.20 -25.84 7.12
CA SER A 178 1.35 -24.66 7.36
C SER A 178 2.03 -23.31 7.59
N GLU A 179 2.75 -22.82 6.58
CA GLU A 179 2.74 -21.37 6.36
C GLU A 179 1.33 -20.94 5.95
N LYS A 180 0.53 -20.49 6.93
CA LYS A 180 -0.61 -19.62 6.66
C LYS A 180 -0.08 -18.27 6.18
N SER A 181 0.39 -18.21 4.94
CA SER A 181 0.48 -16.96 4.19
C SER A 181 -0.96 -16.48 3.99
N GLY A 182 -1.38 -15.51 4.80
CA GLY A 182 -2.70 -14.91 4.66
C GLY A 182 -2.81 -14.24 3.31
N TYR A 183 -3.58 -14.83 2.40
CA TYR A 183 -3.93 -14.22 1.12
C TYR A 183 -4.87 -13.02 1.37
N PHE A 184 -4.47 -11.83 0.91
CA PHE A 184 -5.38 -10.70 0.72
C PHE A 184 -5.95 -10.72 -0.71
N GLN A 185 -7.18 -10.23 -0.85
CA GLN A 185 -7.87 -10.14 -2.13
C GLN A 185 -8.61 -8.81 -2.09
N TRP A 186 -8.41 -7.96 -3.10
CA TRP A 186 -8.95 -6.59 -3.10
C TRP A 186 -9.72 -6.25 -4.37
N GLY A 187 -10.76 -5.44 -4.15
CA GLY A 187 -11.86 -5.15 -5.06
C GLY A 187 -11.72 -3.84 -5.85
N LYS A 188 -12.76 -3.58 -6.64
CA LYS A 188 -12.85 -2.65 -7.79
C LYS A 188 -12.32 -1.24 -7.55
N ILE A 189 -11.50 -0.80 -8.50
CA ILE A 189 -11.33 0.61 -8.90
C ILE A 189 -12.72 1.12 -9.31
N SER A 190 -13.23 2.11 -8.59
CA SER A 190 -14.45 2.84 -8.98
C SER A 190 -14.00 4.21 -9.47
N PHE A 191 -14.27 4.50 -10.75
CA PHE A 191 -14.11 5.82 -11.36
C PHE A 191 -15.33 6.68 -11.04
#